data_AF-A0A815FWS7-F1
#
_entry.id   AF-A0A815FWS7-F1
#
_cell.length_a   1.000
_cell.length_b   1.000
_cell.length_c   1.000
_cell.angle_alpha   90.00
_cell.angle_beta   90.00
_cell.angle_gamma   90.00
#
_symmetry.space_group_name_H-M   'P 1'
#
loop_
_entity.id
_entity.type
_entity.pdbx_description
1 polymer ?
#
loop_
_entity_poly.entity_id
_entity_poly.type
_entity_poly.pdbx_seq_one_letter_code
_entity_poly.pdbx_strand_id
1 'polypeptide(L)'
;MRLAPVPLFFYKHPQEATEFSGYSGQITHGDNKAYDACRYYGALICATLNDYTKEQLLDQNFYKKHKSWFGNKPLCEEIKQIAEGSYKKKGGYQDGIRGKGYIVNALEAALWAFWSDNNSFEQGVLAAVNLGDDTDTTAAIYGQLAGAYYGYKKLPKKWVNQVYANKFILNLSKWIVYEGENWKQTDVILPSSQCTADAGNSVPIEHQILDVNIESVPLTHRNSGNKTVPIGKQIRRHSILDVENSNNHLISNQYTVSQFNLNEINSLKAREQISASKLSPVYRPSPGISRKQYNRKSPRNEMNAAN
;
A
#
# COMPACT_ATOMS: atom_id res chain seq x y z
N MET A 1 9.65 0.79 3.44
CA MET A 1 8.99 2.09 3.15
C MET A 1 7.78 2.05 2.19
N ARG A 2 7.43 0.93 1.53
CA ARG A 2 6.34 0.89 0.51
C ARG A 2 5.16 -0.01 0.86
N LEU A 3 4.94 -0.30 2.14
CA LEU A 3 4.12 -1.43 2.57
C LEU A 3 2.62 -1.14 2.57
N ALA A 4 2.22 0.08 2.97
CA ALA A 4 0.85 0.44 3.32
C ALA A 4 -0.26 -0.03 2.36
N PRO A 5 -0.10 -0.06 1.02
CA PRO A 5 -1.14 -0.57 0.14
C PRO A 5 -1.64 -1.97 0.50
N VAL A 6 -0.76 -2.87 0.96
CA VAL A 6 -1.12 -4.26 1.28
C VAL A 6 -2.03 -4.37 2.50
N PRO A 7 -1.65 -3.91 3.71
CA PRO A 7 -2.54 -3.98 4.87
C PRO A 7 -3.77 -3.08 4.74
N LEU A 8 -3.75 -2.03 3.90
CA LEU A 8 -4.95 -1.25 3.58
C LEU A 8 -5.96 -2.07 2.76
N PHE A 9 -5.47 -2.88 1.80
CA PHE A 9 -6.33 -3.74 0.98
C PHE A 9 -6.92 -4.88 1.83
N PHE A 10 -6.08 -5.57 2.61
CA PHE A 10 -6.49 -6.75 3.36
C PHE A 10 -6.95 -6.46 4.80
N TYR A 11 -7.36 -5.22 5.12
CA TYR A 11 -7.59 -4.83 6.52
C TYR A 11 -8.68 -5.64 7.27
N LYS A 12 -9.63 -6.24 6.55
CA LYS A 12 -10.65 -7.16 7.10
C LYS A 12 -10.13 -8.59 7.33
N HIS A 13 -8.93 -8.87 6.86
CA HIS A 13 -8.32 -10.20 6.78
C HIS A 13 -6.90 -10.15 7.38
N PRO A 14 -6.77 -10.08 8.72
CA PRO A 14 -5.49 -9.76 9.36
C PRO A 14 -4.37 -10.76 9.08
N GLN A 15 -4.70 -12.04 8.86
CA GLN A 15 -3.71 -13.06 8.52
C GLN A 15 -3.15 -12.81 7.12
N GLU A 16 -4.00 -12.52 6.15
CA GLU A 16 -3.65 -12.17 4.77
C GLU A 16 -2.89 -10.84 4.71
N ALA A 17 -3.35 -9.82 5.45
CA ALA A 17 -2.67 -8.53 5.56
C ALA A 17 -1.23 -8.71 6.06
N THR A 18 -1.03 -9.57 7.06
CA THR A 18 0.28 -9.88 7.63
C THR A 18 1.15 -10.66 6.65
N GLU A 19 0.64 -11.76 6.10
CA GLU A 19 1.40 -12.65 5.23
C GLU A 19 1.78 -12.01 3.89
N PHE A 20 0.81 -11.37 3.22
CA PHE A 20 1.07 -10.67 1.96
C PHE A 20 1.96 -9.44 2.14
N SER A 21 1.95 -8.82 3.32
CA SER A 21 2.93 -7.78 3.65
C SER A 21 4.35 -8.33 3.59
N GLY A 22 4.58 -9.52 4.17
CA GLY A 22 5.86 -10.23 4.08
C GLY A 22 6.27 -10.50 2.63
N TYR A 23 5.39 -11.12 1.85
CA TYR A 23 5.69 -11.47 0.46
C TYR A 23 5.96 -10.24 -0.41
N SER A 24 5.23 -9.14 -0.24
CA SER A 24 5.47 -7.88 -0.97
C SER A 24 6.88 -7.31 -0.75
N GLY A 25 7.42 -7.47 0.47
CA GLY A 25 8.81 -7.14 0.77
C GLY A 25 9.79 -8.07 0.05
N GLN A 26 9.54 -9.38 0.14
CA GLN A 26 10.43 -10.45 -0.30
C GLN A 26 10.73 -10.44 -1.80
N ILE A 27 9.80 -9.97 -2.64
CA ILE A 27 9.96 -9.89 -4.11
C ILE A 27 11.25 -9.16 -4.52
N THR A 28 11.69 -8.16 -3.73
CA THR A 28 12.90 -7.39 -4.02
C THR A 28 13.96 -7.43 -2.92
N HIS A 29 13.63 -7.99 -1.75
CA HIS A 29 14.50 -8.03 -0.57
C HIS A 29 14.49 -9.45 0.01
N GLY A 30 15.48 -10.26 -0.37
CA GLY A 30 15.53 -11.69 0.00
C GLY A 30 15.91 -12.01 1.45
N ASP A 31 16.22 -11.01 2.30
CA ASP A 31 16.54 -11.23 3.72
C ASP A 31 15.25 -11.51 4.52
N ASN A 32 15.25 -12.56 5.33
CA ASN A 32 14.16 -12.90 6.26
C ASN A 32 13.77 -11.74 7.18
N LYS A 33 14.71 -10.86 7.54
CA LYS A 33 14.42 -9.67 8.35
C LYS A 33 13.52 -8.68 7.62
N ALA A 34 13.67 -8.54 6.29
CA ALA A 34 12.79 -7.69 5.50
C ALA A 34 11.38 -8.30 5.44
N TYR A 35 11.28 -9.62 5.24
CA TYR A 35 10.02 -10.35 5.27
C TYR A 35 9.30 -10.19 6.62
N ASP A 36 9.99 -10.46 7.74
CA ASP A 36 9.40 -10.38 9.08
C ASP A 36 9.11 -8.94 9.54
N ALA A 37 9.97 -7.98 9.18
CA ALA A 37 9.70 -6.56 9.41
C ALA A 37 8.39 -6.15 8.72
N CYS A 38 8.21 -6.56 7.45
CA CYS A 38 6.98 -6.28 6.72
C CYS A 38 5.77 -6.99 7.33
N ARG A 39 5.88 -8.25 7.77
CA ARG A 39 4.79 -8.95 8.48
C ARG A 39 4.36 -8.21 9.73
N TYR A 40 5.32 -7.94 10.63
CA TYR A 40 5.02 -7.25 11.88
C TYR A 40 4.45 -5.86 11.64
N TYR A 41 5.04 -5.10 10.73
CA TYR A 41 4.59 -3.75 10.42
C TYR A 41 3.22 -3.72 9.72
N GLY A 42 2.96 -4.68 8.84
CA GLY A 42 1.65 -4.88 8.21
C GLY A 42 0.55 -5.20 9.23
N ALA A 43 0.86 -6.05 10.22
CA ALA A 43 -0.06 -6.36 11.31
C ALA A 43 -0.40 -5.12 12.15
N LEU A 44 0.56 -4.23 12.44
CA LEU A 44 0.30 -2.98 13.15
C LEU A 44 -0.62 -2.04 12.38
N ILE A 45 -0.39 -1.88 11.07
CA ILE A 45 -1.28 -1.06 10.22
C ILE A 45 -2.68 -1.69 10.17
N CYS A 46 -2.78 -3.01 9.99
CA CYS A 46 -4.06 -3.72 9.99
C CYS A 46 -4.82 -3.54 11.32
N ALA A 47 -4.14 -3.70 12.46
CA ALA A 47 -4.73 -3.48 13.78
C ALA A 47 -5.24 -2.04 13.95
N THR A 48 -4.49 -1.06 13.45
CA THR A 48 -4.89 0.35 13.46
C THR A 48 -6.22 0.58 12.73
N LEU A 49 -6.40 -0.09 11.59
CA LEU A 49 -7.64 -0.02 10.79
C LEU A 49 -8.81 -0.81 11.41
N ASN A 50 -8.54 -1.60 12.45
CA ASN A 50 -9.52 -2.32 13.26
C ASN A 50 -9.66 -1.70 14.67
N ASP A 51 -9.47 -0.37 14.76
CA ASP A 51 -9.74 0.45 15.94
C ASP A 51 -8.88 0.15 17.19
N TYR A 52 -7.68 -0.43 17.01
CA TYR A 52 -6.76 -0.63 18.13
C TYR A 52 -6.22 0.70 18.65
N THR A 53 -6.14 0.84 19.98
CA THR A 53 -5.53 2.01 20.62
C THR A 53 -4.01 1.97 20.48
N LYS A 54 -3.35 3.12 20.66
CA LYS A 54 -1.89 3.21 20.60
C LYS A 54 -1.21 2.32 21.65
N GLU A 55 -1.81 2.22 22.83
CA GLU A 55 -1.34 1.35 23.92
C GLU A 55 -1.42 -0.12 23.53
N GLN A 56 -2.48 -0.53 22.83
CA GLN A 56 -2.62 -1.90 22.33
C GLN A 56 -1.63 -2.21 21.21
N LEU A 57 -1.43 -1.27 20.27
CA LEU A 57 -0.45 -1.39 19.18
C LEU A 57 0.99 -1.51 19.70
N LEU A 58 1.32 -0.78 20.77
CA LEU A 58 2.66 -0.74 21.37
C LEU A 58 2.82 -1.67 22.58
N ASP A 59 1.88 -2.58 22.81
CA ASP A 59 2.00 -3.61 23.83
C ASP A 59 3.14 -4.57 23.46
N GLN A 60 4.06 -4.82 24.39
CA GLN A 60 5.17 -5.78 24.22
C GLN A 60 4.69 -7.21 23.91
N ASN A 61 3.43 -7.52 24.22
CA ASN A 61 2.79 -8.79 23.94
C ASN A 61 1.91 -8.76 22.68
N PHE A 62 1.88 -7.67 21.90
CA PHE A 62 1.08 -7.56 20.68
C PHE A 62 1.28 -8.78 19.77
N TYR A 63 2.54 -9.11 19.45
CA TYR A 63 2.86 -10.27 18.62
C TYR A 63 2.34 -11.59 19.22
N LYS A 64 2.55 -11.79 20.53
CA LYS A 64 2.13 -13.02 21.24
C LYS A 64 0.61 -13.17 21.25
N LYS A 65 -0.13 -12.07 21.41
CA LYS A 65 -1.61 -12.03 21.40
C LYS A 65 -2.20 -12.32 20.02
N HIS A 66 -1.44 -12.04 18.94
CA HIS A 66 -1.91 -12.15 17.56
C HIS A 66 -1.18 -13.22 16.74
N LYS A 67 -0.61 -14.27 17.35
CA LYS A 67 0.15 -15.32 16.65
C LYS A 67 -0.57 -15.93 15.45
N SER A 68 -1.90 -16.02 15.50
CA SER A 68 -2.73 -16.52 14.40
C SER A 68 -2.61 -15.66 13.14
N TRP A 69 -2.48 -14.34 13.27
CA TRP A 69 -2.29 -13.43 12.13
C TRP A 69 -0.96 -13.69 11.42
N PHE A 70 0.04 -14.21 12.15
CA PHE A 70 1.34 -14.57 11.63
C PHE A 70 1.38 -16.00 11.07
N GLY A 71 0.24 -16.68 10.92
CA GLY A 71 0.19 -18.08 10.50
C GLY A 71 0.99 -19.00 11.44
N ASN A 72 1.16 -18.60 12.70
CA ASN A 72 2.02 -19.24 13.70
C ASN A 72 3.51 -19.34 13.33
N LYS A 73 3.98 -18.67 12.26
CA LYS A 73 5.40 -18.61 11.92
C LYS A 73 6.11 -17.60 12.83
N PRO A 74 7.26 -17.97 13.45
CA PRO A 74 8.01 -17.06 14.31
C PRO A 74 8.49 -15.83 13.54
N LEU A 75 8.70 -14.72 14.27
CA LEU A 75 9.53 -13.61 13.79
C LEU A 75 11.00 -13.92 14.09
N CYS A 76 11.90 -13.50 13.21
CA CYS A 76 13.33 -13.46 13.52
C CYS A 76 13.61 -12.59 14.76
N GLU A 77 14.71 -12.88 15.44
CA GLU A 77 14.97 -12.40 16.80
C GLU A 77 15.07 -10.87 16.86
N GLU A 78 15.72 -10.22 15.90
CA GLU A 78 15.83 -8.75 15.88
C GLU A 78 14.47 -8.06 15.72
N ILE A 79 13.57 -8.59 14.89
CA ILE A 79 12.22 -8.03 14.70
C ILE A 79 11.35 -8.33 15.93
N LYS A 80 11.54 -9.49 16.56
CA LYS A 80 10.86 -9.83 17.81
C LYS A 80 11.29 -8.89 18.94
N GLN A 81 12.57 -8.53 19.06
CA GLN A 81 13.04 -7.54 20.04
C GLN A 81 12.38 -6.17 19.84
N ILE A 82 12.23 -5.74 18.58
CA ILE A 82 11.47 -4.53 18.25
C ILE A 82 10.01 -4.70 18.69
N ALA A 83 9.37 -5.82 18.37
CA ALA A 83 7.98 -6.08 18.75
C ALA A 83 7.77 -6.11 20.29
N GLU A 84 8.79 -6.51 21.04
CA GLU A 84 8.81 -6.50 22.51
C GLU A 84 9.19 -5.14 23.10
N GLY A 85 9.51 -4.14 22.26
CA GLY A 85 9.61 -2.74 22.66
C GLY A 85 11.02 -2.16 22.73
N SER A 86 12.01 -2.73 22.03
CA SER A 86 13.39 -2.19 22.02
C SER A 86 13.48 -0.71 21.62
N TYR A 87 12.49 -0.20 20.88
CA TYR A 87 12.37 1.19 20.47
C TYR A 87 11.95 2.16 21.58
N LYS A 88 11.53 1.71 22.78
CA LYS A 88 11.03 2.58 23.86
C LYS A 88 12.15 3.26 24.65
N LYS A 89 13.00 4.01 23.95
CA LYS A 89 14.20 4.68 24.48
C LYS A 89 13.98 6.19 24.56
N LYS A 90 13.94 6.76 25.77
CA LYS A 90 13.55 8.18 25.98
C LYS A 90 14.51 9.16 25.31
N GLY A 91 15.80 8.87 25.29
CA GLY A 91 16.85 9.70 24.69
C GLY A 91 16.97 9.60 23.17
N GLY A 92 16.18 8.74 22.51
CA GLY A 92 16.17 8.59 21.05
C GLY A 92 17.56 8.34 20.48
N TYR A 93 18.08 9.29 19.71
CA TYR A 93 19.43 9.21 19.15
C TYR A 93 20.52 9.02 20.22
N GLN A 94 20.40 9.67 21.39
CA GLN A 94 21.39 9.52 22.46
C GLN A 94 21.41 8.10 23.04
N ASP A 95 20.27 7.42 23.06
CA ASP A 95 20.11 6.04 23.55
C ASP A 95 20.35 4.99 22.44
N GLY A 96 20.83 5.40 21.27
CA GLY A 96 21.22 4.48 20.20
C GLY A 96 20.15 4.19 19.14
N ILE A 97 19.02 4.90 19.12
CA ILE A 97 18.07 4.82 18.00
C ILE A 97 18.73 5.38 16.73
N ARG A 98 18.75 4.61 15.65
CA ARG A 98 19.36 5.01 14.36
C ARG A 98 18.42 4.67 13.22
N GLY A 99 18.05 5.65 12.40
CA GLY A 99 17.23 5.45 11.21
C GLY A 99 18.08 5.19 9.97
N LYS A 100 18.88 4.11 9.95
CA LYS A 100 19.76 3.76 8.80
C LYS A 100 19.04 2.89 7.79
N GLY A 101 19.59 2.75 6.57
CA GLY A 101 19.05 1.90 5.51
C GLY A 101 18.95 0.39 5.81
N TYR A 102 19.37 -0.06 6.99
CA TYR A 102 19.11 -1.41 7.48
C TYR A 102 17.70 -1.51 8.08
N ILE A 103 16.88 -2.43 7.59
CA ILE A 103 15.45 -2.50 7.91
C ILE A 103 15.14 -2.58 9.41
N VAL A 104 15.94 -3.30 10.20
CA VAL A 104 15.78 -3.40 11.66
C VAL A 104 15.91 -2.02 12.29
N ASN A 105 16.96 -1.27 11.91
CA ASN A 105 17.22 0.08 12.39
C ASN A 105 16.10 1.05 11.97
N ALA A 106 15.72 1.04 10.70
CA ALA A 106 14.65 1.91 10.17
C ALA A 106 13.30 1.64 10.85
N LEU A 107 12.97 0.37 11.09
CA LEU A 107 11.72 0.00 11.78
C LEU A 107 11.76 0.39 13.27
N GLU A 108 12.86 0.13 13.97
CA GLU A 108 13.02 0.54 15.38
C GLU A 108 12.89 2.06 15.51
N ALA A 109 13.55 2.82 14.62
CA ALA A 109 13.48 4.28 14.60
C ALA A 109 12.08 4.82 14.30
N ALA A 110 11.36 4.24 13.35
CA ALA A 110 10.00 4.64 13.04
C ALA A 110 9.01 4.35 14.18
N LEU A 111 9.17 3.22 14.87
CA LEU A 111 8.35 2.88 16.04
C LEU A 111 8.71 3.71 17.27
N TRP A 112 9.99 4.08 17.43
CA TRP A 112 10.39 5.07 18.44
C TRP A 112 9.71 6.41 18.19
N ALA A 113 9.72 6.89 16.94
CA ALA A 113 9.06 8.14 16.58
C ALA A 113 7.55 8.06 16.86
N PHE A 114 6.90 6.95 16.48
CA PHE A 114 5.48 6.74 16.79
C PHE A 114 5.21 6.65 18.29
N TRP A 115 6.04 5.97 19.07
CA TRP A 115 5.90 5.90 20.52
C TRP A 115 6.03 7.29 21.20
N SER A 116 6.96 8.12 20.73
CA SER A 116 7.33 9.41 21.34
C SER A 116 6.62 10.65 20.76
N ASP A 117 5.76 10.49 19.76
CA ASP A 117 5.15 11.61 19.02
C ASP A 117 4.10 12.46 19.78
N ASN A 118 3.90 12.21 21.08
CA ASN A 118 2.93 12.90 21.94
C ASN A 118 1.52 13.04 21.33
N ASN A 119 1.03 11.99 20.65
CA ASN A 119 -0.28 11.96 20.02
C ASN A 119 -0.44 12.99 18.89
N SER A 120 0.67 13.35 18.22
CA SER A 120 0.70 14.30 17.11
C SER A 120 1.50 13.75 15.93
N PHE A 121 0.84 13.60 14.78
CA PHE A 121 1.50 13.23 13.52
C PHE A 121 2.68 14.16 13.20
N GLU A 122 2.50 15.46 13.42
CA GLU A 122 3.51 16.48 13.15
C GLU A 122 4.75 16.30 14.01
N GLN A 123 4.58 16.09 15.31
CA GLN A 123 5.73 15.91 16.21
C GLN A 123 6.49 14.63 15.87
N GLY A 124 5.79 13.53 15.58
CA GLY A 124 6.44 12.26 15.29
C GLY A 124 7.17 12.24 13.95
N VAL A 125 6.60 12.83 12.89
CA VAL A 125 7.32 12.87 11.60
C VAL A 125 8.55 13.77 11.69
N LEU A 126 8.46 14.89 12.43
CA LEU A 126 9.63 15.74 12.68
C LEU A 126 10.68 15.00 13.53
N ALA A 127 10.27 14.22 14.52
CA ALA A 127 11.18 13.39 15.29
C ALA A 127 11.88 12.33 14.41
N ALA A 128 11.14 11.65 13.53
CA ALA A 128 11.68 10.68 12.59
C ALA A 128 12.70 11.31 11.62
N VAL A 129 12.42 12.50 11.08
CA VAL A 129 13.35 13.22 10.19
C VAL A 129 14.58 13.72 10.97
N ASN A 130 14.40 14.25 12.17
CA ASN A 130 15.49 14.82 12.97
C ASN A 130 16.42 13.76 13.60
N LEU A 131 16.11 12.46 13.51
CA LEU A 131 17.08 11.40 13.81
C LEU A 131 18.28 11.41 12.85
N GLY A 132 18.15 12.01 11.67
CA GLY A 132 19.18 11.99 10.64
C GLY A 132 19.27 10.63 9.95
N ASP A 133 20.46 10.32 9.39
CA ASP A 133 20.73 9.13 8.60
C ASP A 133 19.79 9.01 7.36
N ASP A 134 19.06 7.91 7.23
CA ASP A 134 18.12 7.61 6.14
C ASP A 134 16.73 8.18 6.49
N THR A 135 16.66 9.51 6.45
CA THR A 135 15.52 10.29 6.94
C THR A 135 14.25 10.06 6.12
N ASP A 136 14.36 9.90 4.81
CA ASP A 136 13.22 9.66 3.92
C ASP A 136 12.61 8.28 4.17
N THR A 137 13.42 7.23 4.32
CA THR A 137 12.93 5.89 4.65
C THR A 137 12.27 5.88 6.04
N THR A 138 12.92 6.46 7.04
CA THR A 138 12.42 6.44 8.43
C THR A 138 11.11 7.22 8.55
N ALA A 139 11.03 8.41 7.97
CA ALA A 139 9.81 9.22 7.95
C ALA A 139 8.68 8.57 7.12
N ALA A 140 9.01 7.92 6.00
CA ALA A 140 8.03 7.20 5.20
C ALA A 140 7.48 5.96 5.92
N ILE A 141 8.31 5.24 6.69
CA ILE A 141 7.82 4.17 7.57
C ILE A 141 6.93 4.80 8.64
N TYR A 142 7.40 5.73 9.47
CA TYR A 142 6.57 6.41 10.48
C TYR A 142 5.20 6.86 9.92
N GLY A 143 5.21 7.56 8.79
CA GLY A 143 4.03 8.16 8.18
C GLY A 143 2.95 7.17 7.75
N GLN A 144 3.30 5.92 7.43
CA GLN A 144 2.32 4.89 7.07
C GLN A 144 1.47 4.49 8.29
N LEU A 145 2.11 4.14 9.41
CA LEU A 145 1.42 3.74 10.65
C LEU A 145 0.73 4.94 11.30
N ALA A 146 1.44 6.06 11.47
CA ALA A 146 0.88 7.25 12.07
C ALA A 146 -0.26 7.83 11.22
N GLY A 147 -0.14 7.79 9.89
CA GLY A 147 -1.20 8.23 8.97
C GLY A 147 -2.45 7.37 9.07
N ALA A 148 -2.31 6.05 9.19
CA ALA A 148 -3.42 5.14 9.45
C ALA A 148 -4.06 5.43 10.82
N TYR A 149 -3.25 5.69 11.85
CA TYR A 149 -3.71 5.87 13.23
C TYR A 149 -4.42 7.20 13.48
N TYR A 150 -3.81 8.32 13.07
CA TYR A 150 -4.42 9.64 13.25
C TYR A 150 -5.52 9.91 12.22
N GLY A 151 -5.43 9.28 11.06
CA GLY A 151 -6.33 9.50 9.93
C GLY A 151 -6.02 10.78 9.15
N TYR A 152 -6.39 10.76 7.86
CA TYR A 152 -6.07 11.81 6.89
C TYR A 152 -6.49 13.22 7.33
N LYS A 153 -7.64 13.36 8.02
CA LYS A 153 -8.19 14.66 8.45
C LYS A 153 -7.33 15.36 9.51
N LYS A 154 -6.52 14.62 10.27
CA LYS A 154 -5.64 15.16 11.33
C LYS A 154 -4.25 15.53 10.81
N LEU A 155 -3.95 15.26 9.54
CA LEU A 155 -2.65 15.61 8.95
C LEU A 155 -2.56 17.14 8.72
N PRO A 156 -1.38 17.76 8.89
CA PRO A 156 -1.19 19.18 8.61
C PRO A 156 -1.51 19.52 7.16
N LYS A 157 -2.59 20.30 6.93
CA LYS A 157 -3.08 20.64 5.58
C LYS A 157 -2.01 21.28 4.70
N LYS A 158 -1.14 22.11 5.29
CA LYS A 158 -0.04 22.75 4.58
C LYS A 158 0.90 21.72 3.94
N TRP A 159 1.23 20.65 4.65
CA TRP A 159 2.10 19.60 4.14
C TRP A 159 1.38 18.73 3.12
N VAL A 160 0.16 18.30 3.42
CA VAL A 160 -0.68 17.51 2.51
C VAL A 160 -0.81 18.18 1.14
N ASN A 161 -1.06 19.49 1.11
CA ASN A 161 -1.22 20.27 -0.12
C ASN A 161 0.07 20.45 -0.93
N GLN A 162 1.24 20.20 -0.33
CA GLN A 162 2.55 20.30 -1.00
C GLN A 162 3.04 18.96 -1.57
N VAL A 163 2.42 17.85 -1.19
CA VAL A 163 2.79 16.52 -1.69
C VAL A 163 2.53 16.44 -3.20
N TYR A 164 3.57 16.09 -3.95
CA TYR A 164 3.44 15.84 -5.39
C TYR A 164 2.42 14.74 -5.66
N ALA A 165 1.58 14.92 -6.68
CA ALA A 165 0.53 13.98 -7.06
C ALA A 165 -0.49 13.65 -5.92
N ASN A 166 -0.69 14.55 -4.95
CA ASN A 166 -1.63 14.38 -3.83
C ASN A 166 -2.98 13.80 -4.25
N LYS A 167 -3.62 14.38 -5.28
CA LYS A 167 -4.93 13.93 -5.78
C LYS A 167 -4.91 12.49 -6.28
N PHE A 168 -3.83 12.09 -6.97
CA PHE A 168 -3.66 10.72 -7.44
C PHE A 168 -3.51 9.76 -6.26
N ILE A 169 -2.65 10.07 -5.30
CA ILE A 169 -2.42 9.24 -4.10
C ILE A 169 -3.72 9.08 -3.30
N LEU A 170 -4.49 10.17 -3.12
CA LEU A 170 -5.78 10.14 -2.43
C LEU A 170 -6.82 9.28 -3.15
N ASN A 171 -6.87 9.34 -4.47
CA ASN A 171 -7.79 8.49 -5.25
C ASN A 171 -7.35 7.02 -5.23
N LEU A 172 -6.04 6.77 -5.33
CA LEU A 172 -5.48 5.43 -5.24
C LEU A 172 -5.75 4.80 -3.87
N SER A 173 -5.61 5.55 -2.77
CA SER A 173 -5.91 5.04 -1.43
C SER A 173 -7.39 4.68 -1.27
N LYS A 174 -8.30 5.48 -1.83
CA LYS A 174 -9.74 5.16 -1.83
C LYS A 174 -10.05 3.91 -2.65
N TRP A 175 -9.42 3.77 -3.82
CA TRP A 175 -9.59 2.60 -4.67
C TRP A 175 -9.08 1.32 -3.99
N ILE A 176 -7.90 1.35 -3.36
CA ILE A 176 -7.33 0.21 -2.62
C ILE A 176 -8.31 -0.28 -1.56
N VAL A 177 -8.88 0.63 -0.76
CA VAL A 177 -9.84 0.26 0.29
C VAL A 177 -11.13 -0.29 -0.34
N TYR A 178 -11.65 0.34 -1.39
CA TYR A 178 -12.83 -0.14 -2.11
C TYR A 178 -12.64 -1.57 -2.66
N GLU A 179 -11.53 -1.85 -3.33
CA GLU A 179 -11.26 -3.21 -3.83
C GLU A 179 -11.07 -4.21 -2.68
N GLY A 180 -10.36 -3.80 -1.62
CA GLY A 180 -10.20 -4.60 -0.41
C GLY A 180 -11.52 -4.97 0.26
N GLU A 181 -12.51 -4.08 0.25
CA GLU A 181 -13.86 -4.36 0.77
C GLU A 181 -14.62 -5.42 -0.05
N ASN A 182 -14.29 -5.57 -1.34
CA ASN A 182 -14.92 -6.49 -2.26
C ASN A 182 -14.15 -7.80 -2.46
N TRP A 183 -12.93 -7.89 -1.91
CA TRP A 183 -12.08 -9.06 -2.02
C TRP A 183 -12.67 -10.28 -1.30
N LYS A 184 -12.50 -11.47 -1.88
CA LYS A 184 -12.93 -12.74 -1.29
C LYS A 184 -11.79 -13.74 -1.30
N GLN A 185 -11.67 -14.52 -0.24
CA GLN A 185 -10.59 -15.49 -0.08
C GLN A 185 -10.58 -16.61 -1.13
N THR A 186 -11.70 -16.85 -1.80
CA THR A 186 -11.79 -17.75 -2.96
C THR A 186 -10.87 -17.35 -4.12
N ASP A 187 -10.34 -16.13 -4.12
CA ASP A 187 -9.52 -15.57 -5.19
C ASP A 187 -8.03 -15.96 -5.08
N VAL A 188 -7.61 -16.66 -4.01
CA VAL A 188 -6.20 -17.04 -3.79
C VAL A 188 -6.05 -18.48 -3.27
N ILE A 189 -5.41 -19.34 -4.06
CA ILE A 189 -4.85 -20.61 -3.57
C ILE A 189 -3.49 -20.29 -2.96
N LEU A 190 -3.43 -20.08 -1.64
CA LEU A 190 -2.15 -20.08 -0.93
C LEU A 190 -1.59 -21.51 -0.97
N PRO A 191 -0.32 -21.72 -1.35
CA PRO A 191 0.30 -23.04 -1.19
C PRO A 191 0.18 -23.44 0.27
N SER A 192 -0.54 -24.53 0.54
CA SER A 192 -0.59 -25.08 1.88
C SER A 192 0.82 -25.47 2.29
N SER A 193 1.29 -24.90 3.40
CA SER A 193 2.55 -25.30 4.01
C SER A 193 2.38 -26.69 4.65
N GLN A 194 2.33 -27.73 3.82
CA GLN A 194 2.60 -29.11 4.22
C GLN A 194 3.90 -29.54 3.55
N CYS A 195 5.03 -29.05 4.06
CA CYS A 195 6.28 -29.78 3.94
C CYS A 195 6.33 -30.77 5.10
N THR A 196 5.75 -31.95 4.91
CA THR A 196 6.15 -33.12 5.68
C THR A 196 7.51 -33.55 5.13
N ALA A 197 8.54 -33.39 5.94
CA ALA A 197 9.83 -33.99 5.69
C ALA A 197 9.69 -35.52 5.82
N ASP A 198 9.39 -36.20 4.72
CA ASP A 198 9.61 -37.63 4.59
C ASP A 198 10.71 -37.86 3.55
N ALA A 199 11.78 -38.48 4.04
CA ALA A 199 12.95 -38.85 3.27
C ALA A 199 12.61 -39.98 2.28
N GLY A 200 13.19 -39.89 1.07
CA GLY A 200 13.42 -41.05 0.20
C GLY A 200 12.41 -41.26 -0.92
N ASN A 201 12.56 -40.52 -2.02
CA ASN A 201 12.71 -41.07 -3.37
C ASN A 201 12.68 -39.92 -4.39
N SER A 202 13.79 -39.71 -5.07
CA SER A 202 13.92 -38.75 -6.16
C SER A 202 13.19 -39.26 -7.41
N VAL A 203 12.10 -38.59 -7.77
CA VAL A 203 11.52 -38.64 -9.13
C VAL A 203 11.69 -37.24 -9.74
N PRO A 204 12.17 -37.08 -10.99
CA PRO A 204 12.36 -35.76 -11.57
C PRO A 204 11.00 -35.12 -11.83
N ILE A 205 10.80 -33.90 -11.33
CA ILE A 205 9.63 -33.09 -11.67
C ILE A 205 9.93 -32.41 -13.01
N GLU A 206 9.21 -32.85 -14.04
CA GLU A 206 9.16 -32.20 -15.34
C GLU A 206 8.42 -30.86 -15.20
N HIS A 207 9.11 -29.75 -15.49
CA HIS A 207 8.52 -28.42 -15.46
C HIS A 207 7.50 -28.27 -16.61
N GLN A 208 6.21 -28.43 -16.33
CA GLN A 208 5.17 -27.92 -17.22
C GLN A 208 5.12 -26.39 -17.10
N ILE A 209 5.76 -25.73 -18.06
CA ILE A 209 5.52 -24.32 -18.36
C ILE A 209 4.10 -24.24 -18.91
N LEU A 210 3.20 -23.62 -18.16
CA LEU A 210 1.91 -23.19 -18.70
C LEU A 210 2.17 -22.01 -19.64
N ASP A 211 2.24 -22.30 -20.94
CA ASP A 211 2.20 -21.28 -21.98
C ASP A 211 0.86 -20.53 -21.87
N VAL A 212 0.91 -19.30 -21.38
CA VAL A 212 -0.22 -18.38 -21.46
C VAL A 212 -0.32 -17.95 -22.92
N ASN A 213 -1.23 -18.59 -23.66
CA ASN A 213 -1.63 -18.17 -24.99
C ASN A 213 -2.25 -16.76 -24.91
N ILE A 214 -1.45 -15.74 -25.18
CA ILE A 214 -1.95 -14.41 -25.52
C ILE A 214 -2.39 -14.50 -26.99
N GLU A 215 -3.65 -14.88 -27.22
CA GLU A 215 -4.25 -14.73 -28.54
C GLU A 215 -4.25 -13.25 -28.91
N SER A 216 -3.50 -12.92 -29.96
CA SER A 216 -3.42 -11.60 -30.57
C SER A 216 -4.80 -11.12 -30.98
N VAL A 217 -5.27 -10.00 -30.43
CA VAL A 217 -6.48 -9.31 -30.89
C VAL A 217 -6.25 -8.82 -32.32
N PRO A 218 -7.04 -9.26 -33.33
CA PRO A 218 -6.87 -8.77 -34.70
C PRO A 218 -7.43 -7.35 -34.83
N LEU A 219 -6.60 -6.45 -35.35
CA LEU A 219 -7.04 -5.15 -35.87
C LEU A 219 -7.93 -5.38 -37.10
N THR A 220 -9.25 -5.20 -36.97
CA THR A 220 -10.16 -5.28 -38.12
C THR A 220 -10.38 -3.89 -38.72
N HIS A 221 -9.84 -3.72 -39.93
CA HIS A 221 -10.22 -2.66 -40.86
C HIS A 221 -11.70 -2.81 -41.24
N ARG A 222 -12.44 -1.69 -41.22
CA ARG A 222 -13.79 -1.58 -41.78
C ARG A 222 -13.78 -1.90 -43.27
N ASN A 223 -14.63 -2.81 -43.72
CA ASN A 223 -15.25 -2.71 -45.04
C ASN A 223 -16.66 -3.32 -45.07
N SER A 224 -17.49 -2.67 -45.87
CA SER A 224 -18.93 -2.82 -46.06
C SER A 224 -19.37 -4.17 -46.63
N GLY A 225 -20.54 -4.66 -46.22
CA GLY A 225 -21.27 -5.71 -46.94
C GLY A 225 -22.54 -6.18 -46.23
N ASN A 226 -23.69 -5.87 -46.82
CA ASN A 226 -25.04 -6.32 -46.43
C ASN A 226 -25.16 -7.83 -46.23
N LYS A 227 -25.92 -8.26 -45.21
CA LYS A 227 -26.99 -9.28 -45.30
C LYS A 227 -27.79 -9.40 -43.99
N THR A 228 -29.09 -9.58 -44.16
CA THR A 228 -30.20 -9.58 -43.20
C THR A 228 -30.45 -10.95 -42.52
N VAL A 229 -30.66 -10.95 -41.17
CA VAL A 229 -31.78 -11.52 -40.33
C VAL A 229 -32.16 -13.04 -40.50
N PRO A 230 -32.51 -13.88 -39.46
CA PRO A 230 -33.42 -13.58 -38.33
C PRO A 230 -33.16 -14.11 -36.89
N ILE A 231 -33.72 -13.30 -35.98
CA ILE A 231 -34.44 -13.51 -34.69
C ILE A 231 -34.68 -14.95 -34.18
N GLY A 232 -34.40 -15.16 -32.88
CA GLY A 232 -35.24 -15.99 -32.00
C GLY A 232 -34.55 -16.64 -30.78
N LYS A 233 -34.67 -16.02 -29.59
CA LYS A 233 -35.30 -16.61 -28.36
C LYS A 233 -34.95 -15.82 -27.10
N GLN A 234 -36.02 -15.55 -26.37
CA GLN A 234 -36.19 -14.84 -25.10
C GLN A 234 -35.99 -15.84 -23.93
N ILE A 235 -35.49 -15.41 -22.76
CA ILE A 235 -35.93 -15.86 -21.41
C ILE A 235 -35.36 -14.95 -20.30
N ARG A 236 -36.30 -14.20 -19.70
CA ARG A 236 -36.59 -13.84 -18.29
C ARG A 236 -35.51 -13.29 -17.33
N ARG A 237 -35.77 -12.04 -16.92
CA ARG A 237 -35.39 -11.40 -15.64
C ARG A 237 -36.30 -11.88 -14.49
N HIS A 238 -35.76 -12.00 -13.28
CA HIS A 238 -36.55 -12.10 -12.04
C HIS A 238 -36.33 -10.84 -11.19
N SER A 239 -37.44 -10.34 -10.66
CA SER A 239 -37.60 -9.21 -9.72
C SER A 239 -38.21 -9.73 -8.42
N ILE A 240 -37.75 -9.26 -7.26
CA ILE A 240 -38.35 -9.45 -5.93
C ILE A 240 -38.11 -8.12 -5.19
N LEU A 241 -39.09 -7.22 -5.11
CA LEU A 241 -40.18 -7.04 -4.12
C LEU A 241 -39.73 -6.43 -2.79
N ASP A 242 -40.28 -5.23 -2.55
CA ASP A 242 -40.23 -4.40 -1.34
C ASP A 242 -41.10 -4.98 -0.21
N VAL A 243 -40.66 -4.78 1.04
CA VAL A 243 -41.52 -4.81 2.24
C VAL A 243 -41.05 -3.72 3.20
N GLU A 244 -41.91 -2.74 3.45
CA GLU A 244 -41.85 -1.82 4.60
C GLU A 244 -42.47 -2.50 5.85
N ASN A 245 -41.95 -2.26 7.07
CA ASN A 245 -42.53 -1.30 8.02
C ASN A 245 -41.93 -1.37 9.46
N SER A 246 -41.82 -0.17 10.07
CA SER A 246 -42.00 0.22 11.50
C SER A 246 -41.02 -0.15 12.65
N ASN A 247 -40.24 0.87 13.05
CA ASN A 247 -39.98 1.48 14.39
C ASN A 247 -39.93 0.65 15.70
N ASN A 248 -38.80 0.75 16.43
CA ASN A 248 -38.78 1.32 17.80
C ASN A 248 -37.37 1.73 18.29
N HIS A 249 -37.33 2.85 19.02
CA HIS A 249 -36.17 3.54 19.60
C HIS A 249 -35.47 2.75 20.72
N LEU A 250 -34.14 2.79 20.78
CA LEU A 250 -33.34 2.91 22.02
C LEU A 250 -31.96 3.51 21.69
N ILE A 251 -31.56 4.51 22.46
CA ILE A 251 -30.42 5.40 22.26
C ILE A 251 -29.14 4.72 22.79
N SER A 252 -28.10 4.58 21.96
CA SER A 252 -26.72 4.43 22.43
C SER A 252 -25.74 5.07 21.43
N ASN A 253 -24.83 5.88 21.94
CA ASN A 253 -23.84 6.65 21.17
C ASN A 253 -22.88 5.71 20.41
N GLN A 254 -23.02 5.65 19.09
CA GLN A 254 -22.00 5.09 18.20
C GLN A 254 -21.48 6.19 17.29
N TYR A 255 -20.19 6.52 17.42
CA TYR A 255 -19.45 7.19 16.36
C TYR A 255 -19.12 6.15 15.30
N THR A 256 -20.09 5.84 14.44
CA THR A 256 -19.91 4.97 13.29
C THR A 256 -19.18 5.73 12.20
N VAL A 257 -18.16 5.11 11.59
CA VAL A 257 -17.61 5.53 10.30
C VAL A 257 -18.71 5.35 9.26
N SER A 258 -19.55 6.37 9.05
CA SER A 258 -20.48 6.41 7.94
C SER A 258 -20.48 7.81 7.33
N GLN A 259 -20.75 7.85 6.03
CA GLN A 259 -20.64 8.98 5.11
C GLN A 259 -19.25 9.20 4.50
N PHE A 260 -18.72 8.15 3.87
CA PHE A 260 -18.21 8.37 2.51
C PHE A 260 -19.42 8.38 1.57
N ASN A 261 -19.68 9.54 0.97
CA ASN A 261 -20.89 9.78 0.19
C ASN A 261 -20.77 9.06 -1.17
N LEU A 262 -21.46 7.93 -1.32
CA LEU A 262 -21.59 7.19 -2.59
C LEU A 262 -22.05 8.07 -3.76
N ASN A 263 -22.74 9.18 -3.48
CA ASN A 263 -23.16 10.13 -4.52
C ASN A 263 -21.99 10.91 -5.14
N GLU A 264 -20.89 11.16 -4.41
CA GLU A 264 -19.71 11.81 -4.99
C GLU A 264 -19.00 10.88 -5.99
N ILE A 265 -18.93 9.58 -5.68
CA ILE A 265 -18.30 8.56 -6.55
C ILE A 265 -19.12 8.38 -7.84
N ASN A 266 -20.44 8.36 -7.74
CA ASN A 266 -21.31 8.27 -8.92
C ASN A 266 -21.27 9.55 -9.76
N SER A 267 -21.09 10.73 -9.15
CA SER A 267 -20.93 12.00 -9.86
C SER A 267 -19.63 12.07 -10.68
N LEU A 268 -18.57 11.39 -10.23
CA LEU A 268 -17.29 11.29 -10.96
C LEU A 268 -17.42 10.42 -12.21
N LYS A 269 -18.16 9.29 -12.12
CA LYS A 269 -18.47 8.43 -13.28
C LYS A 269 -19.26 9.18 -14.37
N ALA A 270 -20.22 10.01 -13.98
CA ALA A 270 -21.00 10.81 -14.93
C ALA A 270 -20.15 11.89 -15.63
N ARG A 271 -19.18 12.50 -14.92
CA ARG A 271 -18.31 13.55 -15.47
C ARG A 271 -17.24 13.00 -16.42
N GLU A 272 -16.71 11.81 -16.16
CA GLU A 272 -15.73 11.16 -17.06
C GLU A 272 -16.37 10.68 -18.37
N GLN A 273 -17.62 10.18 -18.33
CA GLN A 273 -18.35 9.79 -19.55
C GLN A 273 -18.68 10.99 -20.46
N ILE A 274 -18.91 12.19 -19.89
CA ILE A 274 -19.16 13.41 -20.66
C ILE A 274 -17.85 13.99 -21.24
N SER A 275 -16.71 13.79 -20.57
CA SER A 275 -15.41 14.29 -21.05
C SER A 275 -14.82 13.46 -22.19
N ALA A 276 -15.04 12.14 -22.20
CA ALA A 276 -14.51 11.25 -23.24
C ALA A 276 -15.17 11.41 -24.61
N SER A 277 -16.35 12.04 -24.68
CA SER A 277 -17.10 12.27 -25.94
C SER A 277 -16.77 13.58 -26.67
N LYS A 278 -15.88 14.43 -26.14
CA LYS A 278 -15.58 15.76 -26.70
C LYS A 278 -14.14 16.01 -27.17
N LEU A 279 -13.29 14.98 -27.22
CA LEU A 279 -11.90 15.14 -27.70
C LEU A 279 -11.75 14.61 -29.13
N SER A 280 -11.80 15.52 -30.11
CA SER A 280 -11.30 15.29 -31.46
C SER A 280 -9.78 15.46 -31.49
N PRO A 281 -9.01 14.64 -32.22
CA PRO A 281 -7.56 14.77 -32.27
C PRO A 281 -7.16 15.88 -33.25
N VAL A 282 -6.68 17.02 -32.74
CA VAL A 282 -5.95 18.00 -33.55
C VAL A 282 -4.48 17.90 -33.19
N TYR A 283 -3.74 17.08 -33.93
CA TYR A 283 -2.29 17.09 -33.94
C TYR A 283 -1.83 17.64 -35.30
N ARG A 284 -1.27 18.86 -35.31
CA ARG A 284 -0.48 19.39 -36.44
C ARG A 284 0.98 19.51 -35.96
N PRO A 285 1.97 18.98 -36.70
CA PRO A 285 3.37 19.26 -36.41
C PRO A 285 3.75 20.65 -36.95
N SER A 286 4.41 21.45 -36.12
CA SER A 286 5.05 22.71 -36.53
C SER A 286 6.45 22.45 -37.12
N PRO A 287 6.89 23.26 -38.12
CA PRO A 287 8.12 23.03 -38.88
C PRO A 287 9.39 23.35 -38.08
N GLY A 288 10.46 22.65 -38.45
CA GLY A 288 11.70 22.50 -37.70
C GLY A 288 12.54 23.76 -37.47
N ILE A 289 13.30 23.72 -36.38
CA ILE A 289 14.39 24.66 -36.09
C ILE A 289 15.69 23.87 -35.92
N SER A 290 16.69 24.33 -36.68
CA SER A 290 18.04 23.83 -36.89
C SER A 290 18.83 23.50 -35.61
N ARG A 291 19.47 22.32 -35.60
CA ARG A 291 20.54 21.93 -34.65
C ARG A 291 21.75 22.86 -34.80
N LYS A 292 22.11 23.62 -33.77
CA LYS A 292 23.46 24.18 -33.61
C LYS A 292 24.28 23.25 -32.71
N GLN A 293 25.37 22.73 -33.27
CA GLN A 293 26.38 21.93 -32.58
C GLN A 293 27.07 22.77 -31.49
N TYR A 294 27.10 22.27 -30.26
CA TYR A 294 27.97 22.79 -29.20
C TYR A 294 29.23 21.93 -29.13
N ASN A 295 30.34 22.46 -29.64
CA ASN A 295 31.69 21.95 -29.40
C ASN A 295 32.15 22.42 -28.01
N ARG A 296 32.35 21.48 -27.07
CA ARG A 296 33.07 21.76 -25.81
C ARG A 296 34.58 21.62 -26.06
N LYS A 297 35.30 22.75 -26.08
CA LYS A 297 36.75 22.79 -25.81
C LYS A 297 36.95 23.19 -24.35
N SER A 298 37.71 22.37 -23.62
CA SER A 298 38.24 22.67 -22.28
C SER A 298 39.57 23.42 -22.43
N PRO A 299 39.87 24.40 -21.56
CA PRO A 299 41.25 24.77 -21.28
C PRO A 299 41.62 24.48 -19.82
N ARG A 300 42.65 23.65 -19.66
CA ARG A 300 43.60 23.74 -18.54
C ARG A 300 44.23 25.14 -18.59
N ASN A 301 44.44 25.76 -17.43
CA ASN A 301 45.50 26.75 -17.25
C ASN A 301 46.18 26.52 -15.92
N GLU A 302 47.50 26.36 -16.04
CA GLU A 302 48.49 26.25 -15.00
C GLU A 302 48.74 27.61 -14.32
N MET A 303 49.23 27.52 -13.08
CA MET A 303 50.25 28.35 -12.44
C MET A 303 50.28 29.86 -12.69
N ASN A 304 50.17 30.61 -11.59
CA ASN A 304 51.17 31.62 -11.27
C ASN A 304 51.32 31.75 -9.75
N ALA A 305 52.53 31.46 -9.28
CA ALA A 305 53.03 31.82 -7.96
C ALA A 305 53.67 33.22 -8.06
N ALA A 306 53.32 34.11 -7.15
CA ALA A 306 54.13 35.25 -6.76
C ALA A 306 53.68 35.74 -5.37
N ASN A 307 54.66 35.85 -4.47
CA ASN A 307 54.66 36.28 -3.06
C ASN A 307 54.57 35.17 -2.01
#